data_AF-A0A2K5S6D7-F1
#
_entry.id   AF-A0A2K5S6D7-F1
#
_cell.length_a   1.000
_cell.length_b   1.000
_cell.length_c   1.000
_cell.angle_alpha   90.00
_cell.angle_beta   90.00
_cell.angle_gamma   90.00
#
_symmetry.space_group_name_H-M   'P 1'
#
loop_
_entity.id
_entity.type
_entity.pdbx_description
1 polymer ?
#
loop_
_entity_poly.entity_id
_entity_poly.type
_entity_poly.pdbx_seq_one_letter_code
_entity_poly.pdbx_strand_id
1 'polypeptide(L)'
;MWPLLTMHITQLNRECLLHLFSFLDKDSRKSLARTCSQLHEVFEDPALWSLLHFRSLTELQKDNFLLGPALRSLSICWHSSRVQVCSIEDWLKSAFQRSICSQHESLVNDFLLRVCDRVRGLNDTVARGT
;
A
#
# COMPACT_ATOMS: atom_id res chain seq x y z
N MET A 1 -45.29 1.14 -12.70
CA MET A 1 -44.16 0.35 -12.17
C MET A 1 -42.92 0.72 -12.98
N TRP A 2 -42.06 1.60 -12.46
CA TRP A 2 -40.74 1.77 -13.05
C TRP A 2 -39.90 0.56 -12.64
N PRO A 3 -39.20 -0.12 -13.56
CA PRO A 3 -38.27 -1.15 -13.12
C PRO A 3 -37.20 -0.44 -12.30
N LEU A 4 -37.01 -0.88 -11.05
CA LEU A 4 -35.80 -0.58 -10.30
C LEU A 4 -34.65 -1.18 -11.12
N LEU A 5 -34.05 -0.39 -12.00
CA LEU A 5 -32.78 -0.71 -12.64
C LEU A 5 -31.76 -0.76 -11.50
N THR A 6 -31.62 -1.92 -10.88
CA THR A 6 -30.57 -2.19 -9.92
C THR A 6 -29.26 -2.20 -10.68
N MET A 7 -28.65 -1.01 -10.76
CA MET A 7 -27.32 -0.84 -11.34
C MET A 7 -26.34 -1.63 -10.47
N HIS A 8 -25.74 -2.66 -11.05
CA HIS A 8 -24.74 -3.45 -10.35
C HIS A 8 -23.37 -2.83 -10.62
N ILE A 9 -22.54 -2.67 -9.58
CA ILE A 9 -21.23 -2.01 -9.70
C ILE A 9 -20.36 -2.66 -10.78
N THR A 10 -20.48 -3.97 -11.00
CA THR A 10 -19.73 -4.72 -12.02
C THR A 10 -20.11 -4.38 -13.46
N GLN A 11 -21.20 -3.65 -13.68
CA GLN A 11 -21.58 -3.18 -15.02
C GLN A 11 -20.82 -1.91 -15.43
N LEU A 12 -20.13 -1.27 -14.49
CA LEU A 12 -19.23 -0.16 -14.80
C LEU A 12 -18.02 -0.65 -15.57
N ASN A 13 -17.51 0.22 -16.45
CA ASN A 13 -16.26 -0.06 -17.13
C ASN A 13 -15.08 -0.01 -16.14
N ARG A 14 -13.92 -0.51 -16.59
CA ARG A 14 -12.72 -0.66 -15.77
C ARG A 14 -12.20 0.66 -15.23
N GLU A 15 -12.24 1.74 -16.01
CA GLU A 15 -11.76 3.07 -15.60
C GLU A 15 -12.64 3.66 -14.49
N CYS A 16 -13.97 3.53 -14.62
CA CYS A 16 -14.90 3.95 -13.59
C CYS A 16 -14.69 3.16 -12.29
N LEU A 17 -14.48 1.84 -12.38
CA LEU A 17 -14.19 1.01 -11.21
C LEU A 17 -12.87 1.40 -10.53
N LEU A 18 -11.82 1.65 -11.30
CA LEU A 18 -10.53 2.13 -10.77
C LEU A 18 -10.68 3.49 -10.09
N HIS A 19 -11.43 4.40 -10.70
CA HIS A 19 -11.70 5.71 -10.12
C HIS A 19 -12.45 5.58 -8.78
N LEU A 20 -13.47 4.73 -8.70
CA LEU A 20 -14.17 4.46 -7.44
C LEU A 20 -13.24 3.87 -6.37
N PHE A 21 -12.42 2.87 -6.74
CA PHE A 21 -11.47 2.25 -5.82
C PHE A 21 -10.42 3.25 -5.32
N SER A 22 -10.06 4.26 -6.13
CA SER A 22 -9.08 5.27 -5.75
C SER A 22 -9.48 6.07 -4.50
N PHE A 23 -10.79 6.25 -4.25
CA PHE A 23 -11.31 6.94 -3.07
C PHE A 23 -11.41 6.06 -1.82
N LEU A 24 -11.31 4.74 -1.98
CA LEU A 24 -11.38 3.80 -0.87
C LEU A 24 -10.02 3.67 -0.19
N ASP A 25 -10.04 3.44 1.11
CA ASP A 25 -8.85 3.04 1.84
C ASP A 25 -8.41 1.61 1.46
N LYS A 26 -7.16 1.27 1.82
CA LYS A 26 -6.52 -0.01 1.47
C LYS A 26 -7.29 -1.23 1.99
N ASP A 27 -7.87 -1.14 3.18
CA ASP A 27 -8.64 -2.23 3.79
C ASP A 27 -10.00 -2.41 3.07
N SER A 28 -10.66 -1.30 2.73
CA SER A 28 -11.90 -1.29 1.94
C SER A 28 -11.69 -1.83 0.53
N ARG A 29 -10.61 -1.44 -0.16
CA ARG A 29 -10.23 -1.98 -1.48
C ARG A 29 -10.07 -3.51 -1.43
N LYS A 30 -9.31 -4.02 -0.45
CA LYS A 30 -9.09 -5.47 -0.26
C LYS A 30 -10.38 -6.21 0.06
N SER A 31 -11.28 -5.59 0.82
CA SER A 31 -12.58 -6.17 1.16
C SER A 31 -13.46 -6.31 -0.08
N LEU A 32 -13.51 -5.30 -0.96
CA LEU A 32 -14.21 -5.39 -2.24
C LEU A 32 -13.59 -6.42 -3.18
N ALA A 33 -12.26 -6.50 -3.23
CA ALA A 33 -11.52 -7.47 -4.05
C ALA A 33 -11.85 -8.93 -3.73
N ARG A 34 -12.39 -9.21 -2.53
CA ARG A 34 -12.78 -10.57 -2.10
C ARG A 34 -14.18 -10.96 -2.54
N THR A 35 -14.98 -10.02 -3.05
CA THR A 35 -16.38 -10.28 -3.37
C THR A 35 -16.56 -11.01 -4.70
N CYS A 36 -15.79 -10.66 -5.73
CA CYS A 36 -15.83 -11.32 -7.03
C CYS A 36 -14.53 -11.09 -7.84
N SER A 37 -14.32 -11.88 -8.89
CA SER A 37 -13.12 -11.83 -9.74
C SER A 37 -12.91 -10.48 -10.42
N GLN A 38 -13.98 -9.85 -10.94
CA GLN A 38 -13.87 -8.56 -11.62
C GLN A 38 -13.36 -7.45 -10.67
N LEU A 39 -13.82 -7.44 -9.42
CA LEU A 39 -13.33 -6.48 -8.43
C LEU A 39 -11.93 -6.84 -7.91
N HIS A 40 -11.58 -8.12 -7.95
CA HIS A 40 -10.23 -8.59 -7.69
C HIS A 40 -9.24 -8.05 -8.74
N GLU A 41 -9.58 -8.14 -10.03
CA GLU A 41 -8.75 -7.62 -11.13
C GLU A 41 -8.54 -6.10 -11.05
N VAL A 42 -9.55 -5.35 -10.57
CA VAL A 42 -9.42 -3.91 -10.30
C VAL A 42 -8.47 -3.65 -9.14
N PHE A 43 -8.53 -4.48 -8.08
CA PHE A 43 -7.59 -4.40 -6.97
C PHE A 43 -6.16 -4.73 -7.39
N GLU A 44 -5.97 -5.65 -8.33
CA GLU A 44 -4.64 -6.02 -8.84
C GLU A 44 -4.04 -5.02 -9.83
N ASP A 45 -4.85 -4.05 -10.30
CA ASP A 45 -4.38 -3.05 -11.25
C ASP A 45 -3.26 -2.16 -10.65
N PRO A 46 -2.09 -2.06 -11.30
CA PRO A 46 -0.99 -1.23 -10.83
C PRO A 46 -1.33 0.26 -10.66
N ALA A 47 -2.19 0.82 -11.52
CA ALA A 47 -2.57 2.24 -11.50
C ALA A 47 -3.27 2.63 -10.20
N LEU A 48 -3.99 1.70 -9.56
CA LEU A 48 -4.64 1.89 -8.26
C LEU A 48 -3.63 2.14 -7.12
N TRP A 49 -2.39 1.65 -7.30
CA TRP A 49 -1.32 1.69 -6.31
C TRP A 49 -0.21 2.67 -6.66
N SER A 50 -0.49 3.61 -7.57
CA SER A 50 0.49 4.64 -7.96
C SER A 50 0.89 5.57 -6.82
N LEU A 51 0.04 5.72 -5.81
CA LEU A 51 0.28 6.53 -4.62
C LEU A 51 0.02 5.68 -3.37
N LEU A 52 1.07 5.40 -2.60
CA LEU A 52 0.96 4.68 -1.33
C LEU A 52 1.29 5.61 -0.17
N HIS A 53 0.30 5.84 0.68
CA HIS A 53 0.46 6.60 1.91
C HIS A 53 0.15 5.71 3.11
N PHE A 54 1.10 5.58 4.02
CA PHE A 54 0.99 4.81 5.26
C PHE A 54 0.98 5.77 6.43
N ARG A 55 -0.05 5.73 7.29
CA ARG A 55 -0.13 6.60 8.48
C ARG A 55 0.51 5.99 9.72
N SER A 56 0.81 4.70 9.66
CA SER A 56 1.44 3.94 10.73
C SER A 56 2.27 2.78 10.18
N LEU A 57 3.29 2.37 10.93
CA LEU A 57 4.14 1.23 10.56
C LEU A 57 3.40 -0.10 10.51
N THR A 58 2.34 -0.26 11.31
CA THR A 58 1.52 -1.48 11.33
C THR A 58 0.80 -1.69 10.00
N GLU A 59 0.54 -0.63 9.23
CA GLU A 59 -0.06 -0.75 7.90
C GLU A 59 0.87 -1.43 6.89
N LEU A 60 2.19 -1.42 7.10
CA LEU A 60 3.16 -2.08 6.21
C LEU A 60 3.06 -3.61 6.26
N GLN A 61 2.39 -4.17 7.28
CA GLN A 61 2.20 -5.60 7.50
C GLN A 61 0.79 -6.11 7.17
N LYS A 62 -0.12 -5.23 6.71
CA LYS A 62 -1.54 -5.60 6.50
C LYS A 62 -1.81 -6.37 5.20
N ASP A 63 -0.81 -6.50 4.34
CA ASP A 63 -0.91 -7.12 3.00
C ASP A 63 -2.12 -6.62 2.20
N ASN A 64 -2.46 -5.34 2.34
CA ASN A 64 -3.66 -4.71 1.79
C ASN A 64 -3.35 -3.72 0.66
N PHE A 65 -2.15 -3.79 0.12
CA PHE A 65 -1.66 -3.00 -0.99
C PHE A 65 -0.81 -3.88 -1.90
N LEU A 66 -0.60 -3.43 -3.12
CA LEU A 66 0.33 -4.04 -4.05
C LEU A 66 1.45 -3.06 -4.38
N LEU A 67 2.67 -3.60 -4.50
CA LEU A 67 3.81 -2.86 -5.01
C LEU A 67 3.98 -3.23 -6.47
N GLY A 68 3.96 -2.23 -7.34
CA GLY A 68 4.04 -2.42 -8.78
C GLY A 68 4.81 -1.30 -9.48
N PRO A 69 5.06 -1.45 -10.79
CA PRO A 69 5.84 -0.49 -11.59
C PRO A 69 5.23 0.91 -11.61
N ALA A 70 3.91 0.99 -11.41
CA ALA A 70 3.17 2.24 -11.44
C ALA A 70 3.33 3.08 -10.16
N LEU A 71 4.04 2.60 -9.14
CA LEU A 71 4.29 3.35 -7.90
C LEU A 71 5.11 4.61 -8.20
N ARG A 72 4.49 5.79 -8.03
CA ARG A 72 5.09 7.11 -8.26
C ARG A 72 5.44 7.82 -6.97
N SER A 73 4.67 7.60 -5.91
CA SER A 73 4.90 8.23 -4.62
C SER A 73 4.65 7.24 -3.49
N LEU A 74 5.59 7.22 -2.56
CA LEU A 74 5.54 6.47 -1.33
C LEU A 74 5.74 7.44 -0.17
N SER A 75 4.77 7.49 0.73
CA SER A 75 4.84 8.28 1.96
C SER A 75 4.59 7.36 3.13
N ILE A 76 5.56 7.29 4.05
CA ILE A 76 5.44 6.54 5.29
C ILE A 76 5.48 7.57 6.42
N CYS A 77 4.32 7.88 6.96
CA CYS A 77 4.20 8.75 8.11
C CYS A 77 4.48 7.96 9.39
N TRP A 78 5.31 8.56 10.21
CA TRP A 78 5.76 8.02 11.46
C TRP A 78 5.09 8.81 12.59
N HIS A 79 3.82 8.51 12.84
CA HIS A 79 3.07 9.06 13.97
C HIS A 79 2.85 7.95 15.00
N SER A 80 3.61 8.00 16.07
CA SER A 80 3.41 7.17 17.26
C SER A 80 3.67 8.04 18.48
N SER A 81 2.91 7.86 19.54
CA SER A 81 3.27 8.40 20.86
C SER A 81 4.64 7.88 21.32
N ARG A 82 5.08 6.74 20.77
CA ARG A 82 6.43 6.19 20.91
C ARG A 82 7.46 6.82 19.96
N VAL A 83 7.11 7.79 19.12
CA VAL A 83 8.10 8.54 18.30
C VAL A 83 8.81 9.57 19.14
N GLN A 84 8.17 10.09 20.19
CA GLN A 84 8.88 10.85 21.21
C GLN A 84 10.07 10.07 21.74
N VAL A 85 10.02 8.73 21.76
CA VAL A 85 11.14 7.87 22.17
C VAL A 85 12.29 7.85 21.14
N CYS A 86 11.99 7.86 19.84
CA CYS A 86 13.03 7.84 18.80
C CYS A 86 13.57 9.24 18.45
N SER A 87 12.83 10.30 18.79
CA SER A 87 13.20 11.70 18.57
C SER A 87 14.12 12.28 19.67
N ILE A 88 14.44 11.51 20.71
CA ILE A 88 15.43 11.88 21.74
C ILE A 88 16.82 11.44 21.27
N GLU A 89 17.87 12.15 21.67
CA GLU A 89 19.25 11.78 21.33
C GLU A 89 19.61 10.36 21.79
N ASP A 90 20.41 9.63 21.01
CA ASP A 90 20.67 8.19 21.23
C ASP A 90 21.28 7.84 22.60
N TRP A 91 22.03 8.77 23.19
CA TRP A 91 22.60 8.60 24.52
C TRP A 91 21.54 8.73 25.64
N LEU A 92 20.41 9.39 25.39
CA LEU A 92 19.26 9.49 26.30
C LEU A 92 18.29 8.31 26.19
N LYS A 93 18.41 7.48 25.15
CA LYS A 93 17.56 6.32 24.94
C LYS A 93 17.93 5.17 25.88
N SER A 94 16.96 4.63 26.62
CA SER A 94 17.13 3.38 27.37
C SER A 94 17.29 2.17 26.44
N ALA A 95 17.76 1.03 26.96
CA ALA A 95 17.90 -0.20 26.17
C ALA A 95 16.58 -0.64 25.50
N PHE A 96 15.45 -0.49 26.18
CA PHE A 96 14.12 -0.78 25.64
C PHE A 96 13.73 0.19 24.52
N GLN A 97 14.05 1.47 24.70
CA GLN A 97 13.79 2.50 23.69
C GLN A 97 14.62 2.26 22.42
N ARG A 98 15.89 1.86 22.57
CA ARG A 98 16.76 1.48 21.45
C ARG A 98 16.23 0.26 20.70
N SER A 99 15.72 -0.77 21.40
CA SER A 99 15.17 -1.96 20.73
C SER A 99 13.91 -1.65 19.92
N ILE A 100 13.05 -0.76 20.42
CA ILE A 100 11.87 -0.29 19.67
C ILE A 100 12.31 0.46 18.41
N CYS A 101 13.27 1.39 18.52
CA CYS A 101 13.71 2.15 17.36
C CYS A 101 14.39 1.26 16.30
N SER A 102 15.21 0.27 16.71
CA SER A 102 15.84 -0.65 15.76
C SER A 102 14.86 -1.59 15.07
N GLN A 103 13.84 -2.09 15.78
CA GLN A 103 12.75 -2.87 15.18
C GLN A 103 11.97 -2.06 14.14
N HIS A 104 11.74 -0.78 14.43
CA HIS A 104 11.05 0.06 13.47
C HIS A 104 11.92 0.40 12.26
N GLU A 105 13.20 0.70 12.46
CA GLU A 105 14.16 0.99 11.38
C GLU A 105 14.30 -0.22 10.45
N SER A 106 14.50 -1.41 11.01
CA SER A 106 14.56 -2.65 10.23
C SER A 106 13.28 -2.88 9.43
N LEU A 107 12.10 -2.69 10.04
CA LEU A 107 10.83 -2.86 9.34
C LEU A 107 10.67 -1.90 8.14
N VAL A 108 11.08 -0.64 8.28
CA VAL A 108 11.05 0.33 7.18
C VAL A 108 12.09 -0.02 6.12
N ASN A 109 13.31 -0.37 6.53
CA ASN A 109 14.37 -0.77 5.60
C ASN A 109 13.98 -2.00 4.80
N ASP A 110 13.46 -3.04 5.44
CA ASP A 110 12.97 -4.25 4.77
C ASP A 110 11.83 -3.95 3.79
N PHE A 111 10.96 -2.99 4.14
CA PHE A 111 9.92 -2.53 3.23
C PHE A 111 10.50 -1.78 2.02
N LEU A 112 11.43 -0.85 2.23
CA LEU A 112 12.07 -0.10 1.14
C LEU A 112 12.90 -1.01 0.23
N LEU A 113 13.58 -2.01 0.77
CA LEU A 113 14.26 -3.04 -0.02
C LEU A 113 13.29 -3.78 -0.93
N ARG A 114 12.12 -4.20 -0.41
CA ARG A 114 11.07 -4.83 -1.24
C ARG A 114 10.55 -3.90 -2.35
N VAL A 115 10.42 -2.60 -2.07
CA VAL A 115 10.05 -1.60 -3.10
C VAL A 115 11.13 -1.51 -4.18
N CYS A 116 12.39 -1.39 -3.77
CA CYS A 116 13.55 -1.34 -4.68
C CYS A 116 13.65 -2.59 -5.55
N ASP A 117 13.51 -3.78 -4.95
CA ASP A 117 13.57 -5.06 -5.67
C ASP A 117 12.44 -5.20 -6.68
N ARG A 118 11.22 -4.77 -6.32
CA ARG A 118 10.10 -4.78 -7.28
C ARG A 118 10.36 -3.85 -8.45
N VAL A 119 10.80 -2.62 -8.20
CA VAL A 119 11.13 -1.66 -9.27
C VAL A 119 12.29 -2.16 -10.14
N ARG A 120 13.35 -2.72 -9.54
CA ARG A 120 14.51 -3.23 -10.28
C ARG A 120 14.20 -4.50 -11.07
N GLY A 121 13.47 -5.44 -10.47
CA GLY A 121 13.04 -6.68 -11.13
C GLY A 121 12.14 -6.42 -12.34
N LEU A 122 11.42 -5.29 -12.37
CA LEU A 122 10.65 -4.84 -13.53
C LEU A 122 11.53 -4.25 -14.63
N ASN A 123 12.61 -3.54 -14.30
CA ASN A 123 13.56 -3.07 -15.31
C ASN A 123 14.29 -4.23 -16.00
N ASP A 124 14.60 -5.30 -15.27
CA ASP A 124 15.26 -6.48 -15.82
C ASP A 124 14.34 -7.32 -16.71
N THR A 125 13.03 -7.36 -16.45
CA THR A 125 12.06 -8.04 -17.33
C THR A 125 11.74 -7.22 -18.58
N VAL A 126 11.69 -5.88 -18.48
CA VAL A 126 11.56 -5.00 -19.65
C VAL A 126 12.81 -5.08 -20.54
N ALA A 127 14.01 -5.15 -19.96
CA ALA A 127 15.26 -5.27 -20.71
C ALA A 127 15.45 -6.63 -21.41
N ARG A 128 14.72 -7.67 -21.00
CA ARG A 128 14.73 -9.00 -21.64
C ARG A 128 13.56 -9.23 -22.60
N GLY A 129 12.66 -8.26 -22.74
CA GLY A 129 11.44 -8.34 -23.55
C GLY A 129 11.49 -7.58 -24.88
N THR A 130 12.66 -7.09 -25.29
CA THR A 130 12.93 -6.50 -26.62
C THR A 130 13.98 -7.31 -27.35
#